data_AF-A0A9J6FAG5-F1
#
_entry.id   AF-A0A9J6FAG5-F1
#
_cell.length_a   1.000
_cell.length_b   1.000
_cell.length_c   1.000
_cell.angle_alpha   90.00
_cell.angle_beta   90.00
_cell.angle_gamma   90.00
#
_symmetry.space_group_name_H-M   'P 1'
#
loop_
_entity.id
_entity.type
_entity.pdbx_description
1 polymer ?
#
loop_
_entity_poly.entity_id
_entity_poly.type
_entity_poly.pdbx_seq_one_letter_code
_entity_poly.pdbx_strand_id
1 'polypeptide(L)'
;MKKKAAIRQHALNNRSQVEGTRQFGVSKEPISDYVKNKEKSLAAMARCSASGQKTVQQGLYPNLEEALDLWLSATAAQRVAVFGHLLKQKAEILALPVDIDVFKFSDGWLCNVKKRYCLALEKPAYSEQPLCHTCGGPGGLGCT
;
A
#
# COMPACT_ATOMS: atom_id res chain seq x y z
N MET A 1 -0.63 20.02 -10.89
CA MET A 1 -1.20 18.68 -10.59
C MET A 1 -1.94 18.08 -11.80
N LYS A 2 -2.89 18.80 -12.43
CA LYS A 2 -3.79 18.26 -13.48
C LYS A 2 -3.14 17.95 -14.84
N LYS A 3 -2.09 18.68 -15.23
CA LYS A 3 -1.45 18.56 -16.57
C LYS A 3 -0.80 17.19 -16.83
N LYS A 4 0.03 16.67 -15.91
CA LYS A 4 0.66 15.35 -16.06
C LYS A 4 -0.36 14.20 -16.09
N ALA A 5 -1.39 14.27 -15.25
CA ALA A 5 -2.47 13.29 -15.25
C ALA A 5 -3.26 13.31 -16.57
N ALA A 6 -3.56 14.50 -17.12
CA ALA A 6 -4.22 14.63 -18.41
C ALA A 6 -3.38 14.08 -19.58
N ILE A 7 -2.06 14.32 -19.57
CA ILE A 7 -1.13 13.75 -20.56
C ILE A 7 -1.12 12.23 -20.47
N ARG A 8 -1.07 11.68 -19.25
CA ARG A 8 -1.13 10.22 -19.01
C ARG A 8 -2.44 9.63 -19.54
N GLN A 9 -3.59 10.24 -19.24
CA GLN A 9 -4.89 9.77 -19.75
C GLN A 9 -4.97 9.84 -21.27
N HIS A 10 -4.49 10.92 -21.89
CA HIS A 10 -4.43 11.05 -23.34
C HIS A 10 -3.58 9.94 -23.98
N ALA A 11 -2.42 9.62 -23.39
CA ALA A 11 -1.54 8.55 -23.84
C ALA A 11 -2.18 7.15 -23.68
N LEU A 12 -2.86 6.89 -22.57
CA LEU A 12 -3.53 5.60 -22.31
C LEU A 12 -4.69 5.35 -23.29
N ASN A 13 -5.41 6.41 -23.69
CA ASN A 13 -6.55 6.36 -24.62
C ASN A 13 -6.14 6.16 -26.11
N ASN A 14 -4.89 5.79 -26.41
CA ASN A 14 -4.37 5.58 -27.77
C ASN A 14 -4.57 6.78 -28.72
N ARG A 15 -4.57 8.00 -28.20
CA ARG A 15 -4.70 9.22 -29.02
C ARG A 15 -3.37 9.55 -29.71
N SER A 16 -3.44 10.30 -30.81
CA SER A 16 -2.27 10.73 -31.58
C SER A 16 -1.28 11.54 -30.72
N GLN A 17 0.00 11.15 -30.71
CA GLN A 17 1.03 11.86 -29.96
C GLN A 17 1.17 13.33 -30.42
N VAL A 18 0.96 13.59 -31.71
CA VAL A 18 1.02 14.94 -32.29
C VAL A 18 -0.07 15.84 -31.70
N GLU A 19 -1.29 15.31 -31.58
CA GLU A 19 -2.41 16.02 -30.94
C GLU A 19 -2.08 16.33 -29.46
N GLY A 20 -1.54 15.35 -28.73
CA GLY A 20 -1.14 15.56 -27.34
C GLY A 20 -0.06 16.63 -27.18
N THR A 21 0.93 16.71 -28.08
CA THR A 21 1.95 17.77 -28.02
C THR A 21 1.35 19.16 -28.23
N ARG A 22 0.39 19.29 -29.15
CA ARG A 22 -0.30 20.54 -29.47
C ARG A 22 -1.25 20.96 -28.36
N GLN A 23 -2.00 20.02 -27.80
CA GLN A 23 -2.98 20.26 -26.73
C GLN A 23 -2.31 20.63 -25.41
N PHE A 24 -1.21 19.97 -25.06
CA PHE A 24 -0.54 20.18 -23.77
C PHE A 24 0.70 21.07 -23.85
N GLY A 25 1.18 21.44 -25.05
CA GLY A 25 2.40 22.23 -25.21
C GLY A 25 3.61 21.54 -24.57
N VAL A 26 3.76 20.23 -24.79
CA VAL A 26 4.86 19.41 -24.28
C VAL A 26 5.57 18.73 -25.44
N SER A 27 6.87 18.46 -25.27
CA SER A 27 7.64 17.66 -26.23
C SER A 27 7.01 16.26 -26.41
N LYS A 28 7.35 15.59 -27.52
CA LYS A 28 6.87 14.22 -27.80
C LYS A 28 7.36 13.19 -26.76
N GLU A 29 8.50 13.45 -26.12
CA GLU A 29 9.17 12.56 -25.19
C GLU A 29 8.28 12.08 -24.03
N PRO A 30 7.65 12.95 -23.20
CA PRO A 30 6.78 12.52 -22.11
C PRO A 30 5.57 11.70 -22.59
N ILE A 31 4.99 12.03 -23.75
CA ILE A 31 3.84 11.30 -24.30
C ILE A 31 4.29 9.91 -24.74
N SER A 32 5.44 9.82 -25.40
CA SER A 32 6.06 8.55 -25.82
C SER A 32 6.41 7.66 -24.64
N ASP A 33 6.99 8.22 -23.58
CA ASP A 33 7.31 7.49 -22.34
C ASP A 33 6.06 6.83 -21.72
N TYR A 34 4.95 7.58 -21.60
CA TYR A 34 3.69 7.02 -21.10
C TYR A 34 3.11 5.93 -22.01
N VAL A 35 3.28 6.05 -23.33
CA VAL A 35 2.85 5.02 -24.30
C VAL A 35 3.69 3.75 -24.15
N LYS A 36 5.01 3.88 -24.03
CA LYS A 36 5.94 2.75 -23.83
C LYS A 36 5.67 2.02 -22.51
N ASN A 37 5.41 2.77 -21.45
CA ASN A 37 5.14 2.23 -20.12
C ASN A 37 3.63 2.07 -19.85
N LYS A 38 2.81 1.95 -20.90
CA LYS A 38 1.35 1.89 -20.83
C LYS A 38 0.87 0.70 -20.01
N GLU A 39 1.38 -0.49 -20.26
CA GLU A 39 0.94 -1.71 -19.56
C GLU A 39 1.22 -1.62 -18.06
N LYS A 40 2.42 -1.20 -17.68
CA LYS A 40 2.79 -0.97 -16.27
C LYS A 40 1.90 0.09 -15.62
N SER A 41 1.56 1.14 -16.38
CA SER A 41 0.66 2.20 -15.93
C SER A 41 -0.78 1.73 -15.72
N LEU A 42 -1.30 0.91 -16.64
CA LEU A 42 -2.64 0.32 -16.56
C LEU A 42 -2.71 -0.71 -15.42
N ALA A 43 -1.72 -1.59 -15.29
CA ALA A 43 -1.64 -2.56 -14.20
C ALA A 43 -1.62 -1.87 -12.82
N ALA A 44 -0.90 -0.76 -12.69
CA ALA A 44 -0.89 0.02 -11.46
C ALA A 44 -2.24 0.72 -11.18
N MET A 45 -2.91 1.24 -12.21
CA MET A 45 -4.26 1.81 -12.06
C MET A 45 -5.29 0.76 -11.69
N ALA A 46 -5.23 -0.42 -12.32
CA ALA A 46 -6.12 -1.54 -12.03
C ALA A 46 -5.95 -2.02 -10.59
N ARG A 47 -4.72 -2.05 -10.07
CA ARG A 47 -4.45 -2.41 -8.67
C ARG A 47 -4.97 -1.38 -7.67
N CYS A 48 -4.69 -0.09 -7.87
CA CYS A 48 -5.08 0.93 -6.90
C CYS A 48 -5.15 2.33 -7.53
N SER A 49 -6.33 2.69 -8.06
CA SER A 49 -6.59 4.03 -8.61
C SER A 49 -6.74 5.13 -7.55
N ALA A 50 -6.93 4.76 -6.28
CA ALA A 50 -7.24 5.69 -5.18
C ALA A 50 -6.02 6.22 -4.42
N SER A 51 -4.81 5.66 -4.63
CA SER A 51 -3.65 5.97 -3.78
C SER A 51 -3.08 7.38 -3.97
N GLY A 52 -3.50 8.12 -5.01
CA GLY A 52 -2.99 9.47 -5.31
C GLY A 52 -1.47 9.52 -5.56
N GLN A 53 -0.82 8.36 -5.67
CA GLN A 53 0.62 8.27 -5.80
C GLN A 53 1.06 8.69 -7.20
N LYS A 54 2.03 9.60 -7.26
CA LYS A 54 2.61 10.12 -8.52
C LYS A 54 3.48 9.08 -9.23
N THR A 55 3.99 8.10 -8.48
CA THR A 55 4.88 7.04 -8.93
C THR A 55 4.44 5.73 -8.28
N VAL A 56 4.52 4.63 -9.04
CA VAL A 56 4.35 3.28 -8.49
C VAL A 56 5.60 2.95 -7.68
N GLN A 57 5.54 3.09 -6.37
CA GLN A 57 6.64 2.71 -5.49
C GLN A 57 6.46 1.25 -5.07
N GLN A 58 7.39 0.39 -5.48
CA GLN A 58 7.36 -1.02 -5.08
C GLN A 58 7.63 -1.17 -3.57
N GLY A 59 7.10 -2.28 -3.02
CA GLY A 59 7.47 -2.86 -1.72
C GLY A 59 8.95 -2.81 -1.41
N LEU A 60 9.30 -2.77 -0.11
CA LEU A 60 10.62 -3.26 0.30
C LEU A 60 10.77 -4.74 -0.12
N TYR A 61 9.66 -5.48 -0.08
CA TYR A 61 9.57 -6.88 -0.49
C TYR A 61 8.36 -7.07 -1.41
N PRO A 62 8.48 -6.78 -2.71
CA PRO A 62 7.35 -6.85 -3.64
C PRO A 62 6.76 -8.27 -3.74
N ASN A 63 7.59 -9.31 -3.68
CA ASN A 63 7.14 -10.70 -3.75
C ASN A 63 6.33 -11.11 -2.50
N LEU A 64 6.72 -10.62 -1.32
CA LEU A 64 5.98 -10.84 -0.08
C LEU A 64 4.61 -10.14 -0.11
N GLU A 65 4.61 -8.87 -0.56
CA GLU A 65 3.38 -8.09 -0.67
C GLU A 65 2.42 -8.69 -1.73
N GLU A 66 2.93 -9.26 -2.82
CA GLU A 66 2.14 -10.00 -3.82
C GLU A 66 1.55 -11.30 -3.25
N ALA A 67 2.32 -12.08 -2.49
CA ALA A 67 1.80 -13.28 -1.83
C ALA A 67 0.69 -12.95 -0.80
N LEU A 68 0.83 -11.82 -0.09
CA LEU A 68 -0.20 -11.32 0.81
C LEU A 68 -1.47 -10.89 0.08
N ASP A 69 -1.34 -10.23 -1.06
CA ASP A 69 -2.47 -9.81 -1.90
C ASP A 69 -3.27 -11.02 -2.42
N LEU A 70 -2.58 -12.08 -2.82
CA LEU A 70 -3.22 -13.34 -3.22
C LEU A 70 -3.97 -14.00 -2.06
N TRP A 71 -3.35 -14.05 -0.88
CA TRP A 71 -4.00 -14.59 0.32
C TRP A 71 -5.22 -13.76 0.74
N LEU A 72 -5.13 -12.44 0.68
CA LEU A 72 -6.24 -11.53 0.96
C LEU A 72 -7.39 -11.73 -0.03
N SER A 73 -7.09 -11.87 -1.32
CA SER A 73 -8.09 -12.14 -2.36
C SER A 73 -8.83 -13.47 -2.11
N ALA A 74 -8.09 -14.51 -1.72
CA ALA A 74 -8.69 -15.80 -1.33
C ALA A 74 -9.54 -15.70 -0.06
N THR A 75 -9.09 -14.94 0.94
CA THR A 75 -9.80 -14.76 2.22
C THR A 75 -11.05 -13.89 2.05
N ALA A 76 -11.00 -12.88 1.18
CA ALA A 76 -12.15 -12.06 0.82
C ALA A 76 -13.24 -12.88 0.12
N ALA A 77 -12.86 -13.86 -0.72
CA ALA A 77 -13.81 -14.81 -1.32
C ALA A 77 -14.55 -15.64 -0.25
N GLN A 78 -13.92 -15.87 0.90
CA GLN A 78 -14.51 -16.57 2.05
C GLN A 78 -15.33 -15.63 2.97
N ARG A 79 -15.46 -14.34 2.62
CA ARG A 79 -16.16 -13.29 3.41
C ARG A 79 -15.64 -13.17 4.86
N VAL A 80 -14.38 -13.51 5.10
CA VAL A 80 -13.76 -13.39 6.42
C VAL A 80 -13.18 -11.99 6.58
N ALA A 81 -13.53 -11.36 7.69
CA ALA A 81 -12.98 -10.09 8.14
C ALA A 81 -11.48 -10.20 8.38
N VAL A 82 -10.66 -9.48 7.61
CA VAL A 82 -9.21 -9.46 7.83
C VAL A 82 -8.83 -8.21 8.60
N PHE A 83 -8.37 -8.42 9.82
CA PHE A 83 -7.80 -7.39 10.68
C PHE A 83 -6.32 -7.17 10.38
N GLY A 84 -5.82 -5.97 10.70
CA GLY A 84 -4.41 -5.63 10.50
C GLY A 84 -3.42 -6.54 11.23
N HIS A 85 -3.77 -7.04 12.43
CA HIS A 85 -2.92 -7.98 13.18
C HIS A 85 -2.79 -9.32 12.45
N LEU A 86 -3.88 -9.83 11.88
CA LEU A 86 -3.88 -11.08 11.14
C LEU A 86 -3.04 -10.95 9.86
N LEU A 87 -3.09 -9.79 9.22
CA LEU A 87 -2.24 -9.50 8.06
C LEU A 87 -0.75 -9.46 8.43
N LYS A 88 -0.39 -8.89 9.58
CA LYS A 88 1.00 -8.92 10.09
C LYS A 88 1.46 -10.35 10.37
N GLN A 89 0.66 -11.13 11.10
CA GLN A 89 0.99 -12.52 11.41
C GLN A 89 1.17 -13.36 10.14
N LYS A 90 0.32 -13.15 9.13
CA LYS A 90 0.46 -13.83 7.85
C LYS A 90 1.74 -13.42 7.13
N ALA A 91 2.12 -12.14 7.20
CA ALA A 91 3.35 -11.63 6.60
C ALA A 91 4.60 -12.22 7.26
N GLU A 92 4.59 -12.39 8.58
CA GLU A 92 5.66 -13.07 9.32
C GLU A 92 5.83 -14.52 8.84
N ILE A 93 4.74 -15.26 8.72
CA ILE A 93 4.77 -16.65 8.23
C ILE A 93 5.31 -16.73 6.80
N LEU A 94 4.91 -15.80 5.93
CA LEU A 94 5.38 -15.75 4.54
C LEU A 94 6.83 -15.28 4.40
N ALA A 95 7.39 -14.60 5.41
CA ALA A 95 8.78 -14.16 5.43
C ALA A 95 9.77 -15.23 5.89
N LEU A 96 9.32 -16.23 6.66
CA LEU A 96 10.14 -17.39 7.08
C LEU A 96 10.88 -18.07 5.91
N PRO A 97 10.23 -18.45 4.79
CA PRO A 97 10.92 -19.09 3.67
C PRO A 97 11.80 -18.13 2.84
N VAL A 98 11.66 -16.81 3.02
CA VAL A 98 12.37 -15.79 2.24
C VAL A 98 13.61 -15.27 2.99
N ASP A 99 13.90 -15.81 4.18
CA ASP A 99 15.02 -15.42 5.06
C ASP A 99 15.04 -13.90 5.34
N ILE A 100 13.85 -13.33 5.54
CA ILE A 100 13.72 -11.91 5.89
C ILE A 100 13.70 -11.77 7.42
N ASP A 101 14.76 -12.26 8.08
CA ASP A 101 14.83 -12.36 9.54
C ASP A 101 14.87 -10.98 10.24
N VAL A 102 15.30 -9.94 9.51
CA VAL A 102 15.50 -8.58 10.05
C VAL A 102 14.27 -7.68 9.86
N PHE A 103 13.21 -8.14 9.19
CA PHE A 103 12.13 -7.23 8.84
C PHE A 103 11.09 -7.06 9.95
N LYS A 104 11.07 -5.86 10.54
CA LYS A 104 10.04 -5.45 11.48
C LYS A 104 8.76 -5.07 10.73
N PHE A 105 7.74 -5.91 10.84
CA PHE A 105 6.36 -5.68 10.38
C PHE A 105 5.65 -4.59 11.21
N SER A 106 6.22 -3.39 11.19
CA SER A 106 5.72 -2.22 11.91
C SER A 106 4.35 -1.75 11.40
N ASP A 107 3.62 -1.03 12.24
CA ASP A 107 2.37 -0.35 11.85
C ASP A 107 2.56 0.62 10.69
N GLY A 108 3.73 1.25 10.59
CA GLY A 108 4.10 2.12 9.47
C GLY A 108 4.19 1.37 8.14
N TRP A 109 4.80 0.18 8.13
CA TRP A 109 4.85 -0.67 6.94
C TRP A 109 3.43 -1.10 6.53
N LEU A 110 2.63 -1.56 7.48
CA LEU A 110 1.24 -1.98 7.24
C LEU A 110 0.40 -0.85 6.64
N CYS A 111 0.54 0.38 7.16
CA CYS A 111 -0.13 1.57 6.62
C CYS A 111 0.27 1.84 5.16
N ASN A 112 1.54 1.62 4.82
CA ASN A 112 2.03 1.83 3.46
C ASN A 112 1.59 0.72 2.50
N VAL A 113 1.56 -0.54 2.95
CA VAL A 113 0.99 -1.66 2.20
C VAL A 113 -0.50 -1.42 1.92
N LYS A 114 -1.26 -1.01 2.94
CA LYS A 114 -2.69 -0.66 2.78
C LYS A 114 -2.92 0.40 1.71
N LYS A 115 -2.09 1.45 1.68
CA LYS A 115 -2.17 2.52 0.68
C LYS A 115 -1.82 2.06 -0.74
N ARG A 116 -0.87 1.12 -0.88
CA ARG A 116 -0.42 0.62 -2.19
C ARG A 116 -1.39 -0.38 -2.81
N TYR A 117 -1.93 -1.26 -1.97
CA TYR A 117 -2.85 -2.33 -2.40
C TYR A 117 -4.32 -1.95 -2.21
N CYS A 118 -4.62 -0.70 -1.85
CA CYS A 118 -6.00 -0.23 -1.63
C CYS A 118 -6.79 -1.13 -0.66
N LEU A 119 -6.12 -1.76 0.31
CA LEU A 119 -6.74 -2.78 1.15
C LEU A 119 -7.77 -2.15 2.09
N ALA A 120 -9.01 -2.63 2.04
CA ALA A 120 -10.04 -2.28 3.02
C ALA A 120 -9.96 -3.25 4.20
N LEU A 121 -8.96 -3.07 5.07
CA LEU A 121 -8.90 -3.83 6.33
C LEU A 121 -9.96 -3.30 7.30
N GLU A 122 -10.67 -4.23 7.93
CA GLU A 122 -11.60 -3.90 9.01
C GLU A 122 -10.82 -3.39 10.20
N LYS A 123 -11.30 -2.29 10.79
CA LYS A 123 -10.77 -1.83 12.06
C LYS A 123 -11.19 -2.85 13.12
N PRO A 124 -10.27 -3.34 13.96
CA PRO A 124 -10.69 -4.12 15.11
C PRO A 124 -11.64 -3.25 15.94
N ALA A 125 -12.73 -3.84 16.42
CA ALA A 125 -13.70 -3.16 17.29
C ALA A 125 -13.16 -2.93 18.72
N TYR A 126 -11.83 -3.02 18.93
CA TYR A 126 -11.21 -2.90 20.25
C TYR A 126 -10.05 -1.91 20.23
N SER A 127 -10.19 -0.89 21.07
CA SER A 127 -9.16 0.08 21.46
C SER A 127 -7.93 -0.62 22.03
N GLU A 128 -6.73 -0.22 21.61
CA GLU A 128 -5.53 -0.41 22.43
C GLU A 128 -5.80 0.19 23.82
N GLN A 129 -5.90 -0.66 24.84
CA GLN A 129 -5.62 -0.23 26.20
C GLN A 129 -4.08 -0.23 26.32
N PRO A 130 -3.44 0.91 26.65
CA PRO A 130 -2.11 0.83 27.22
C PRO A 130 -2.25 0.11 28.56
N LEU A 131 -1.63 -1.07 28.67
CA LEU A 131 -1.32 -1.65 29.99
C LEU A 131 -0.36 -0.67 30.67
N CYS A 132 -0.92 0.31 31.40
CA CYS A 132 -0.20 0.93 32.49
C CYS A 132 -0.18 -0.09 33.62
N HIS A 133 0.86 -0.94 33.65
CA HIS A 133 1.22 -1.66 34.86
C HIS A 133 1.67 -0.60 35.86
N THR A 134 0.73 -0.22 36.72
CA THR A 134 0.96 0.52 37.95
C THR A 134 2.06 -0.17 38.74
N CYS A 135 3.26 0.39 38.75
CA CYS A 135 4.21 0.19 39.84
C CYS A 135 4.08 1.39 40.80
N GLY A 136 2.93 1.49 41.46
CA GLY A 136 2.80 2.23 42.71
C GLY A 136 3.10 1.25 43.84
N GLY A 137 4.30 1.34 44.41
CA GLY A 137 4.75 0.43 45.46
C GLY A 137 3.89 0.54 46.73
N PRO A 138 3.66 -0.57 47.47
CA PRO A 138 3.09 -0.52 48.80
C PRO A 138 4.22 -0.22 49.80
N GLY A 139 4.22 0.98 50.37
CA GLY A 139 5.25 1.38 51.33
C GLY A 139 4.90 2.67 52.07
N GLY A 140 3.67 2.77 52.58
CA GLY A 140 3.27 3.82 53.51
C GLY A 140 3.13 3.25 54.93
N LEU A 141 4.25 3.17 55.65
CA LEU A 141 4.25 3.21 57.11
C LEU A 141 4.22 4.69 57.53
N GLY A 142 3.41 5.00 58.53
CA GLY A 142 3.00 6.36 58.87
C GLY A 142 4.12 7.28 59.34
N CYS A 143 3.88 8.58 59.16
CA CYS A 143 4.65 9.63 59.80
C CYS A 143 3.80 10.17 60.96
N THR A 144 4.15 9.77 62.18
CA THR A 144 4.00 10.59 63.39
C THR A 144 5.06 11.68 63.40
#